data_AF-A0A1H6Y8D9-F1
#
_entry.id   AF-A0A1H6Y8D9-F1
#
_cell.length_a   1.000
_cell.length_b   1.000
_cell.length_c   1.000
_cell.angle_alpha   90.00
_cell.angle_beta   90.00
_cell.angle_gamma   90.00
#
_symmetry.space_group_name_H-M   'P 1'
#
loop_
_entity.id
_entity.type
_entity.pdbx_description
1 polymer ?
#
loop_
_entity_poly.entity_id
_entity_poly.type
_entity_poly.pdbx_seq_one_letter_code
_entity_poly.pdbx_strand_id
1 'polypeptide(L)'
;MVRRRLSGLLAALLVLPAVSAQNAAPLPAELSRALNRSRSFAARGQVEVTVLFPPRAVPTRQVGQLPAVPFRPGMIARNFTVSQSTGPAVAGRSTTRYDLTPRNPQAPRWTLWIDQAWAVPLAFEERSAGGAVARRATFQKVNAGLARVERPVPAVPEGLRAAVMRTLPGLRFPDGFVPVALERAAPRWQVTLSDGLNTLSLVTAPRDVKAAPGVASRQVGGRFVWLTGNLPQEGLSAALSGIRKIDEAALGTFLTASSSSP
;
A
#
# COMPACT_ATOMS: atom_id res chain seq x y z
N MET A 1 12.87 -57.40 45.12
CA MET A 1 13.61 -57.42 43.84
C MET A 1 12.62 -57.10 42.71
N VAL A 2 12.55 -55.84 42.28
CA VAL A 2 13.11 -55.28 41.02
C VAL A 2 12.25 -55.58 39.77
N ARG A 3 11.44 -54.56 39.42
CA ARG A 3 11.14 -53.95 38.10
C ARG A 3 11.13 -54.84 36.84
N ARG A 4 10.08 -54.66 36.00
CA ARG A 4 10.12 -53.80 34.79
C ARG A 4 8.75 -53.73 34.10
N ARG A 5 8.14 -52.54 34.13
CA ARG A 5 7.11 -52.10 33.17
C ARG A 5 7.85 -51.53 31.95
N LEU A 6 7.51 -51.99 30.74
CA LEU A 6 7.96 -51.37 29.50
C LEU A 6 6.85 -50.47 28.97
N SER A 7 7.15 -49.18 28.98
CA SER A 7 6.37 -48.10 28.40
C SER A 7 6.56 -48.10 26.87
N GLY A 8 5.49 -48.23 26.10
CA GLY A 8 5.47 -47.91 24.68
C GLY A 8 4.91 -46.50 24.49
N LEU A 9 5.78 -45.52 24.30
CA LEU A 9 5.43 -44.13 23.98
C LEU A 9 5.18 -44.04 22.47
N LEU A 10 3.92 -43.86 22.06
CA LEU A 10 3.57 -43.49 20.69
C LEU A 10 3.87 -42.00 20.50
N ALA A 11 4.92 -41.67 19.75
CA ALA A 11 5.20 -40.31 19.31
C ALA A 11 4.35 -40.01 18.07
N ALA A 12 3.26 -39.27 18.25
CA ALA A 12 2.50 -38.69 17.15
C ALA A 12 3.26 -37.47 16.59
N LEU A 13 3.90 -37.65 15.43
CA LEU A 13 4.46 -36.54 14.65
C LEU A 13 3.32 -35.66 14.11
N LEU A 14 3.16 -34.49 14.71
CA LEU A 14 2.38 -33.37 14.16
C LEU A 14 3.10 -32.82 12.92
N VAL A 15 2.63 -33.21 11.74
CA VAL A 15 2.97 -32.53 10.48
C VAL A 15 2.25 -31.18 10.48
N LEU A 16 2.98 -30.13 10.86
CA LEU A 16 2.54 -28.75 10.64
C LEU A 16 2.57 -28.47 9.12
N PRO A 17 1.49 -27.94 8.52
CA PRO A 17 1.55 -27.49 7.14
C PRO A 17 2.46 -26.26 7.09
N ALA A 18 3.65 -26.44 6.52
CA ALA A 18 4.47 -25.34 6.08
C ALA A 18 3.64 -24.54 5.07
N VAL A 19 3.26 -23.32 5.45
CA VAL A 19 2.66 -22.34 4.54
C VAL A 19 3.66 -22.14 3.41
N SER A 20 3.39 -22.77 2.26
CA SER A 20 4.23 -22.62 1.09
C SER A 20 4.25 -21.14 0.73
N ALA A 21 5.44 -20.55 0.75
CA ALA A 21 5.69 -19.31 0.02
C ALA A 21 5.41 -19.62 -1.46
N GLN A 22 4.20 -19.32 -1.91
CA GLN A 22 3.87 -19.38 -3.32
C GLN A 22 4.87 -18.47 -4.04
N ASN A 23 5.71 -19.06 -4.89
CA ASN A 23 6.63 -18.33 -5.76
C ASN A 23 5.80 -17.38 -6.61
N ALA A 24 5.73 -16.11 -6.18
CA ALA A 24 5.07 -15.08 -6.94
C ALA A 24 5.75 -14.96 -8.29
N ALA A 25 4.96 -15.00 -9.36
CA ALA A 25 5.50 -14.77 -10.70
C ALA A 25 6.21 -13.41 -10.73
N PRO A 26 7.42 -13.33 -11.31
CA PRO A 26 8.12 -12.06 -11.43
C PRO A 26 7.28 -11.08 -12.27
N LEU A 27 7.39 -9.80 -11.96
CA LEU A 27 6.80 -8.76 -12.80
C LEU A 27 7.41 -8.80 -14.21
N PRO A 28 6.67 -8.42 -15.26
CA PRO A 28 7.24 -8.21 -16.59
C PRO A 28 8.51 -7.37 -16.50
N ALA A 29 9.58 -7.79 -17.19
CA ALA A 29 10.89 -7.14 -17.09
C ALA A 29 10.82 -5.64 -17.41
N GLU A 30 10.00 -5.30 -18.40
CA GLU A 30 9.75 -3.92 -18.83
C GLU A 30 9.04 -3.07 -17.77
N LEU A 31 8.03 -3.61 -17.10
CA LEU A 31 7.38 -2.93 -15.98
C LEU A 31 8.36 -2.75 -14.81
N SER A 32 9.12 -3.80 -14.46
CA SER A 32 10.14 -3.73 -13.41
C SER A 32 11.18 -2.65 -13.70
N ARG A 33 11.67 -2.59 -14.93
CA ARG A 33 12.60 -1.56 -15.43
C ARG A 33 11.99 -0.17 -15.28
N ALA A 34 10.74 0.01 -15.68
CA ALA A 34 10.07 1.30 -15.60
C ALA A 34 9.83 1.77 -14.15
N LEU A 35 9.39 0.88 -13.27
CA LEU A 35 9.21 1.19 -11.85
C LEU A 35 10.52 1.56 -11.18
N ASN A 36 11.61 0.84 -11.47
CA ASN A 36 12.93 1.17 -10.94
C ASN A 36 13.44 2.51 -11.49
N ARG A 37 13.32 2.74 -12.80
CA ARG A 37 13.75 3.99 -13.44
C ARG A 37 12.99 5.21 -12.92
N SER A 38 11.70 5.05 -12.61
CA SER A 38 10.84 6.12 -12.08
C SER A 38 11.27 6.66 -10.71
N ARG A 39 12.18 5.96 -10.02
CA ARG A 39 12.78 6.41 -8.75
C ARG A 39 13.80 7.52 -8.94
N SER A 40 14.45 7.53 -10.10
CA SER A 40 15.56 8.44 -10.41
C SER A 40 15.26 9.38 -11.58
N PHE A 41 14.26 9.06 -12.40
CA PHE A 41 13.88 9.86 -13.57
C PHE A 41 12.37 10.02 -13.67
N ALA A 42 11.92 11.21 -14.07
CA ALA A 42 10.52 11.48 -14.36
C ALA A 42 10.39 12.41 -15.57
N ALA A 43 9.34 12.21 -16.36
CA ALA A 43 8.92 13.18 -17.36
C ALA A 43 8.44 14.48 -16.67
N ARG A 44 8.55 15.60 -17.38
CA ARG A 44 8.03 16.93 -16.99
C ARG A 44 7.18 17.49 -18.12
N GLY A 45 6.27 18.40 -17.81
CA GLY A 45 5.37 18.99 -18.80
C GLY A 45 4.05 19.42 -18.17
N GLN A 46 2.95 19.29 -18.91
CA GLN A 46 1.61 19.60 -18.42
C GLN A 46 0.87 18.31 -18.12
N VAL A 47 0.48 18.11 -16.86
CA VAL A 47 -0.25 16.92 -16.39
C VAL A 47 -1.60 17.34 -15.86
N GLU A 48 -2.65 16.73 -16.40
CA GLU A 48 -3.96 16.79 -15.78
C GLU A 48 -4.06 15.71 -14.70
N VAL A 49 -4.39 16.13 -13.48
CA VAL A 49 -4.61 15.22 -12.34
C VAL A 49 -6.04 15.39 -11.86
N THR A 50 -6.78 14.29 -11.87
CA THR A 50 -8.14 14.18 -11.34
C THR A 50 -8.14 13.25 -10.13
N VAL A 51 -8.67 13.70 -8.98
CA VAL A 51 -8.84 12.91 -7.76
C VAL A 51 -10.29 12.98 -7.32
N LEU A 52 -11.00 11.85 -7.47
CA LEU A 52 -12.41 11.67 -7.12
C LEU A 52 -12.58 10.95 -5.77
N PHE A 53 -11.53 10.26 -5.30
CA PHE A 53 -11.50 9.63 -3.99
C PHE A 53 -10.19 9.96 -3.24
N PRO A 54 -10.26 10.43 -1.98
CA PRO A 54 -11.48 10.90 -1.30
C PRO A 54 -12.10 12.09 -2.07
N PRO A 55 -13.43 12.32 -1.96
CA PRO A 55 -14.11 13.40 -2.69
C PRO A 55 -13.49 14.78 -2.43
N ARG A 56 -13.39 15.59 -3.48
CA ARG A 56 -12.86 16.97 -3.42
C ARG A 56 -13.82 17.93 -4.11
N ALA A 57 -13.88 19.16 -3.61
CA ALA A 57 -14.68 20.22 -4.24
C ALA A 57 -14.16 20.57 -5.65
N VAL A 58 -12.83 20.60 -5.82
CA VAL A 58 -12.17 20.75 -7.12
C VAL A 58 -11.33 19.49 -7.38
N PRO A 59 -11.88 18.50 -8.12
CA PRO A 59 -11.22 17.21 -8.29
C PRO A 59 -10.08 17.27 -9.31
N THR A 60 -10.11 18.21 -10.25
CA THR A 60 -9.16 18.29 -11.38
C THR A 60 -8.26 19.51 -11.29
N ARG A 61 -6.96 19.31 -11.53
CA ARG A 61 -5.96 20.39 -11.60
C ARG A 61 -4.83 20.07 -12.58
N GLN A 62 -4.14 21.11 -13.04
CA GLN A 62 -2.93 20.99 -13.87
C GLN A 62 -1.67 21.09 -12.99
N VAL A 63 -0.67 20.24 -13.25
CA VAL A 63 0.62 20.23 -12.55
C VAL A 63 1.77 19.92 -13.50
N GLY A 64 3.01 20.19 -13.07
CA GLY A 64 4.22 20.05 -13.90
C GLY A 64 4.77 18.62 -14.09
N GLN A 65 4.23 17.64 -13.36
CA GLN A 65 4.71 16.25 -13.31
C GLN A 65 3.64 15.31 -12.77
N LEU A 66 3.75 14.01 -13.07
CA LEU A 66 2.88 13.02 -12.44
C LEU A 66 3.08 13.00 -10.92
N PRO A 67 1.98 12.89 -10.14
CA PRO A 67 2.06 12.62 -8.71
C PRO A 67 2.91 11.38 -8.43
N ALA A 68 3.67 11.41 -7.33
CA ALA A 68 4.43 10.24 -6.91
C ALA A 68 3.48 9.13 -6.45
N VAL A 69 3.74 7.92 -6.91
CA VAL A 69 3.05 6.70 -6.48
C VAL A 69 4.12 5.79 -5.84
N PRO A 70 3.95 5.37 -4.57
CA PRO A 70 4.99 4.65 -3.83
C PRO A 70 5.04 3.17 -4.23
N PHE A 71 5.47 2.89 -5.47
CA PHE A 71 5.56 1.53 -6.00
C PHE A 71 6.55 0.66 -5.22
N ARG A 72 6.11 -0.52 -4.77
CA ARG A 72 6.96 -1.58 -4.18
C ARG A 72 6.94 -2.83 -5.07
N PRO A 73 7.84 -2.96 -6.06
CA PRO A 73 7.79 -4.02 -7.08
C PRO A 73 7.65 -5.44 -6.52
N GLY A 74 8.40 -5.80 -5.47
CA GLY A 74 8.31 -7.13 -4.86
C GLY A 74 6.95 -7.43 -4.22
N MET A 75 6.23 -6.42 -3.74
CA MET A 75 4.85 -6.58 -3.23
C MET A 75 3.84 -6.62 -4.37
N ILE A 76 4.06 -5.83 -5.43
CA ILE A 76 3.21 -5.89 -6.63
C ILE A 76 3.26 -7.29 -7.24
N ALA A 77 4.45 -7.89 -7.40
CA ALA A 77 4.62 -9.27 -7.90
C ALA A 77 3.78 -10.29 -7.08
N ARG A 78 3.76 -10.13 -5.76
CA ARG A 78 3.02 -11.01 -4.85
C ARG A 78 1.51 -10.78 -4.89
N ASN A 79 1.08 -9.52 -4.84
CA ASN A 79 -0.30 -9.17 -4.53
C ASN A 79 -1.15 -8.83 -5.75
N PHE A 80 -0.55 -8.74 -6.95
CA PHE A 80 -1.25 -8.38 -8.18
C PHE A 80 -1.02 -9.41 -9.28
N THR A 81 -2.02 -9.53 -10.15
CA THR A 81 -1.87 -10.07 -11.50
C THR A 81 -1.65 -8.90 -12.45
N VAL A 82 -0.68 -9.05 -13.36
CA VAL A 82 -0.32 -8.00 -14.31
C VAL A 82 -0.55 -8.49 -15.72
N SER A 83 -1.36 -7.75 -16.48
CA SER A 83 -1.49 -7.94 -17.93
C SER A 83 -0.87 -6.77 -18.69
N GLN A 84 -0.28 -7.08 -19.83
CA GLN A 84 0.37 -6.11 -20.71
C GLN A 84 -0.39 -6.03 -22.03
N SER A 85 -0.53 -4.82 -22.55
CA SER A 85 -1.05 -4.57 -23.89
C SER A 85 -0.41 -3.32 -24.50
N THR A 86 -0.59 -3.13 -25.81
CA THR A 86 -0.25 -1.85 -26.45
C THR A 86 -1.16 -0.75 -25.89
N GLY A 87 -0.56 0.32 -25.39
CA GLY A 87 -1.29 1.48 -24.89
C GLY A 87 -1.52 2.53 -25.99
N PRO A 88 -2.54 3.40 -25.84
CA PRO A 88 -2.66 4.59 -26.68
C PRO A 88 -1.43 5.50 -26.52
N ALA A 89 -1.19 6.36 -27.52
CA ALA A 89 -0.18 7.41 -27.35
C ALA A 89 -0.60 8.38 -26.24
N VAL A 90 0.33 8.74 -25.36
CA VAL A 90 0.12 9.74 -24.30
C VAL A 90 1.02 10.93 -24.59
N ALA A 91 0.42 12.12 -24.75
CA ALA A 91 1.13 13.33 -25.16
C ALA A 91 2.01 13.13 -26.43
N GLY A 92 1.47 12.40 -27.42
CA GLY A 92 2.15 12.09 -28.68
C GLY A 92 3.22 11.00 -28.60
N ARG A 93 3.40 10.33 -27.45
CA ARG A 93 4.42 9.30 -27.26
C ARG A 93 3.80 7.91 -27.13
N SER A 94 4.37 6.92 -27.82
CA SER A 94 3.91 5.53 -27.76
C SER A 94 4.07 4.93 -26.35
N THR A 95 3.03 4.24 -25.87
CA THR A 95 3.04 3.64 -24.54
C THR A 95 2.73 2.15 -24.55
N THR A 96 3.25 1.46 -23.53
CA THR A 96 2.78 0.13 -23.13
C THR A 96 1.83 0.30 -21.96
N ARG A 97 0.65 -0.32 -22.06
CA ARG A 97 -0.36 -0.34 -21.01
C ARG A 97 -0.15 -1.57 -20.13
N TYR A 98 -0.10 -1.35 -18.82
CA TYR A 98 -0.13 -2.41 -17.82
C TYR A 98 -1.38 -2.27 -16.98
N ASP A 99 -2.21 -3.31 -16.93
CA ASP A 99 -3.31 -3.42 -15.99
C ASP A 99 -2.87 -4.30 -14.82
N LEU A 100 -2.96 -3.76 -13.61
CA LEU A 100 -2.59 -4.42 -12.36
C LEU A 100 -3.88 -4.67 -11.59
N THR A 101 -4.29 -5.93 -11.56
CA THR A 101 -5.48 -6.39 -10.84
C THR A 101 -5.05 -7.01 -9.53
N PRO A 102 -5.49 -6.47 -8.37
CA PRO A 102 -5.12 -7.04 -7.09
C PRO A 102 -5.72 -8.43 -6.93
N ARG A 103 -4.99 -9.32 -6.25
CA ARG A 103 -5.49 -10.64 -5.85
C ARG A 103 -6.55 -10.53 -4.74
N ASN A 104 -6.51 -9.46 -3.97
CA ASN A 104 -7.62 -9.05 -3.10
C ASN A 104 -8.67 -8.32 -3.97
N PRO A 105 -9.86 -8.90 -4.20
CA PRO A 105 -10.86 -8.31 -5.10
C PRO A 105 -11.49 -7.02 -4.56
N GLN A 106 -11.33 -6.74 -3.26
CA GLN A 106 -11.83 -5.51 -2.63
C GLN A 106 -10.85 -4.34 -2.80
N ALA A 107 -9.60 -4.60 -3.20
CA ALA A 107 -8.59 -3.57 -3.37
C ALA A 107 -8.73 -2.85 -4.72
N PRO A 108 -8.26 -1.60 -4.83
CA PRO A 108 -8.27 -0.86 -6.09
C PRO A 108 -7.38 -1.50 -7.15
N ARG A 109 -7.88 -1.46 -8.39
CA ARG A 109 -7.13 -1.84 -9.59
C ARG A 109 -6.45 -0.63 -10.21
N TRP A 110 -5.39 -0.91 -10.96
CA TRP A 110 -4.52 0.10 -11.52
C TRP A 110 -4.28 -0.12 -13.00
N THR A 111 -4.17 0.99 -13.72
CA THR A 111 -3.67 1.00 -15.09
C THR A 111 -2.52 1.98 -15.17
N LEU A 112 -1.38 1.56 -15.72
CA LEU A 112 -0.20 2.37 -15.94
C LEU A 112 0.10 2.44 -17.44
N TRP A 113 0.38 3.64 -17.95
CA TRP A 113 0.87 3.84 -19.31
C TRP A 113 2.33 4.25 -19.24
N ILE A 114 3.20 3.36 -19.71
CA ILE A 114 4.65 3.52 -19.64
C ILE A 114 5.18 3.90 -21.02
N ASP A 115 5.98 4.96 -21.11
CA ASP A 115 6.66 5.35 -22.33
C ASP A 115 7.58 4.24 -22.83
N GLN A 116 7.44 3.84 -24.10
CA GLN A 116 8.24 2.74 -24.67
C GLN A 116 9.73 3.09 -24.81
N ALA A 117 10.07 4.35 -25.06
CA ALA A 117 11.45 4.77 -25.27
C ALA A 117 12.18 5.11 -23.96
N TRP A 118 11.50 5.80 -23.05
CA TRP A 118 12.08 6.27 -21.80
C TRP A 118 11.90 5.31 -20.63
N ALA A 119 10.97 4.36 -20.73
CA ALA A 119 10.60 3.47 -19.63
C ALA A 119 10.27 4.24 -18.35
N VAL A 120 9.41 5.26 -18.45
CA VAL A 120 8.84 5.97 -17.29
C VAL A 120 7.31 6.11 -17.46
N PRO A 121 6.54 6.21 -16.37
CA PRO A 121 5.10 6.45 -16.47
C PRO A 121 4.79 7.81 -17.13
N LEU A 122 3.83 7.81 -18.05
CA LEU A 122 3.22 9.01 -18.63
C LEU A 122 1.75 9.21 -18.22
N ALA A 123 1.09 8.16 -17.77
CA ALA A 123 -0.22 8.26 -17.14
C ALA A 123 -0.43 7.12 -16.14
N PHE A 124 -1.36 7.32 -15.22
CA PHE A 124 -1.92 6.26 -14.41
C PHE A 124 -3.39 6.51 -14.10
N GLU A 125 -4.10 5.43 -13.79
CA GLU A 125 -5.47 5.43 -13.32
C GLU A 125 -5.62 4.41 -12.19
N GLU A 126 -6.28 4.81 -11.11
CA GLU A 126 -6.76 3.94 -10.06
C GLU A 126 -8.28 3.86 -10.15
N ARG A 127 -8.83 2.65 -10.06
CA ARG A 127 -10.26 2.42 -9.91
C ARG A 127 -10.54 1.63 -8.65
N SER A 128 -11.60 1.99 -7.94
CA SER A 128 -12.10 1.22 -6.80
C SER A 128 -12.54 -0.20 -7.25
N ALA A 129 -12.80 -1.08 -6.29
CA ALA A 129 -13.30 -2.44 -6.56
C ALA A 129 -14.59 -2.44 -7.40
N GLY A 130 -15.50 -1.47 -7.17
CA GLY A 130 -16.71 -1.27 -7.97
C GLY A 130 -16.46 -0.68 -9.36
N GLY A 131 -15.20 -0.39 -9.71
CA GLY A 131 -14.79 0.08 -11.02
C GLY A 131 -14.87 1.59 -11.24
N ALA A 132 -15.33 2.38 -10.26
CA ALA A 132 -15.33 3.83 -10.33
C ALA A 132 -13.89 4.38 -10.31
N VAL A 133 -13.63 5.44 -11.07
CA VAL A 133 -12.31 6.10 -11.07
C VAL A 133 -12.10 6.80 -9.73
N ALA A 134 -11.00 6.48 -9.05
CA ALA A 134 -10.60 7.09 -7.79
C ALA A 134 -9.59 8.22 -8.02
N ARG A 135 -8.58 7.96 -8.85
CA ARG A 135 -7.62 8.97 -9.31
C ARG A 135 -7.15 8.67 -10.72
N ARG A 136 -6.88 9.72 -11.49
CA ARG A 136 -6.27 9.66 -12.82
C ARG A 136 -5.24 10.77 -12.92
N ALA A 137 -4.10 10.48 -13.52
CA ALA A 137 -3.13 11.49 -13.91
C ALA A 137 -2.60 11.18 -15.30
N THR A 138 -2.59 12.15 -16.21
CA THR A 138 -2.11 11.96 -17.58
C THR A 138 -1.37 13.20 -18.07
N PHE A 139 -0.24 13.00 -18.73
CA PHE A 139 0.39 14.09 -19.46
C PHE A 139 -0.48 14.50 -20.65
N GLN A 140 -0.70 15.81 -20.78
CA GLN A 140 -1.26 16.47 -21.96
C GLN A 140 -0.14 16.96 -22.88
N LYS A 141 0.99 17.38 -22.30
CA LYS A 141 2.22 17.73 -23.02
C LYS A 141 3.43 17.24 -22.22
N VAL A 142 4.45 16.73 -22.89
CA VAL A 142 5.69 16.26 -22.29
C VAL A 142 6.87 17.02 -22.88
N ASN A 143 7.79 17.48 -22.03
CA ASN A 143 9.02 18.15 -22.45
C ASN A 143 9.94 17.16 -23.18
N ALA A 144 10.91 17.65 -23.95
CA ALA A 144 11.75 16.80 -24.79
C ALA A 144 12.65 15.77 -24.05
N GLY A 145 12.83 15.91 -22.73
CA GLY A 145 13.73 15.04 -21.96
C GLY A 145 13.24 14.74 -20.54
N LEU A 146 13.87 13.75 -19.92
CA LEU A 146 13.62 13.36 -18.53
C LEU A 146 14.36 14.28 -17.56
N ALA A 147 13.72 14.57 -16.44
CA ALA A 147 14.36 15.21 -15.30
C ALA A 147 14.81 14.15 -14.29
N ARG A 148 15.95 14.39 -13.64
CA ARG A 148 16.36 13.61 -12.47
C ARG A 148 15.42 13.93 -11.31
N VAL A 149 15.04 12.92 -10.55
CA VAL A 149 14.22 13.05 -9.35
C VAL A 149 14.77 12.15 -8.24
N GLU A 150 14.46 12.47 -7.01
CA GLU A 150 14.75 11.62 -5.86
C GLU A 150 13.43 11.16 -5.24
N ARG A 151 13.08 9.89 -5.46
CA ARG A 151 11.86 9.27 -4.94
C ARG A 151 12.24 7.98 -4.22
N PRO A 152 12.85 8.08 -3.03
CA PRO A 152 13.21 6.91 -2.27
C PRO A 152 11.92 6.17 -1.86
N VAL A 153 11.97 4.84 -1.90
CA VAL A 153 10.95 3.99 -1.30
C VAL A 153 11.60 3.37 -0.07
N PRO A 154 11.32 3.90 1.14
CA PRO A 154 11.97 3.42 2.35
C PRO A 154 11.78 1.91 2.53
N ALA A 155 12.83 1.26 3.01
CA ALA A 155 12.74 -0.13 3.44
C ALA A 155 11.65 -0.27 4.52
N VAL A 156 10.98 -1.42 4.53
CA VAL A 156 10.01 -1.71 5.59
C VAL A 156 10.79 -1.97 6.88
N PRO A 157 10.53 -1.23 7.98
CA PRO A 157 11.23 -1.47 9.23
C PRO A 157 11.00 -2.89 9.73
N GLU A 158 12.08 -3.57 10.11
CA GLU A 158 12.02 -4.93 10.65
C GLU A 158 11.19 -4.96 11.93
N GLY A 159 10.36 -5.99 12.11
CA GLY A 159 9.51 -6.12 13.30
C GLY A 159 8.31 -5.17 13.37
N LEU A 160 8.14 -4.21 12.44
CA LEU A 160 7.03 -3.25 12.45
C LEU A 160 5.67 -3.95 12.49
N ARG A 161 5.49 -5.01 11.70
CA ARG A 161 4.24 -5.79 11.71
C ARG A 161 3.92 -6.35 13.10
N ALA A 162 4.91 -6.94 13.77
CA ALA A 162 4.73 -7.51 15.10
C ALA A 162 4.46 -6.42 16.15
N ALA A 163 5.06 -5.24 16.00
CA ALA A 163 4.78 -4.09 16.87
C ALA A 163 3.34 -3.59 16.71
N VAL A 164 2.87 -3.39 15.48
CA VAL A 164 1.49 -2.97 15.20
C VAL A 164 0.47 -3.97 15.76
N MET A 165 0.72 -5.28 15.59
CA MET A 165 -0.16 -6.33 16.13
C MET A 165 -0.17 -6.39 17.66
N ARG A 166 0.94 -6.04 18.32
CA ARG A 166 0.99 -5.92 19.79
C ARG A 166 0.27 -4.66 20.28
N THR A 167 0.39 -3.56 19.53
CA THR A 167 -0.28 -2.30 19.83
C THR A 167 -1.79 -2.38 19.66
N LEU A 168 -2.27 -3.14 18.68
CA LEU A 168 -3.69 -3.31 18.39
C LEU A 168 -4.10 -4.79 18.38
N PRO A 169 -4.15 -5.48 19.54
CA PRO A 169 -4.53 -6.89 19.59
C PRO A 169 -5.95 -7.09 19.06
N GLY A 170 -6.06 -7.96 18.06
CA GLY A 170 -7.31 -8.26 17.36
C GLY A 170 -7.51 -7.47 16.06
N LEU A 171 -6.57 -6.58 15.69
CA LEU A 171 -6.49 -6.00 14.35
C LEU A 171 -6.36 -7.11 13.30
N ARG A 172 -7.11 -6.99 12.21
CA ARG A 172 -6.94 -7.83 11.01
C ARG A 172 -6.54 -6.94 9.85
N PHE A 173 -5.38 -7.19 9.25
CA PHE A 173 -5.00 -6.46 8.03
C PHE A 173 -5.88 -6.91 6.86
N PRO A 174 -6.37 -5.99 6.01
CA PRO A 174 -6.96 -6.38 4.74
C PRO A 174 -5.98 -7.21 3.91
N ASP A 175 -6.47 -8.18 3.15
CA ASP A 175 -5.62 -9.13 2.43
C ASP A 175 -4.61 -8.43 1.52
N GLY A 176 -3.35 -8.89 1.59
CA GLY A 176 -2.22 -8.32 0.86
C GLY A 176 -1.59 -7.07 1.50
N PHE A 177 -2.30 -6.37 2.39
CA PHE A 177 -1.78 -5.18 3.05
C PHE A 177 -0.88 -5.53 4.24
N VAL A 178 0.28 -4.86 4.32
CA VAL A 178 1.21 -4.96 5.45
C VAL A 178 1.67 -3.57 5.87
N PRO A 179 2.07 -3.37 7.15
CA PRO A 179 2.72 -2.14 7.59
C PRO A 179 4.02 -1.90 6.84
N VAL A 180 4.18 -0.69 6.28
CA VAL A 180 5.37 -0.32 5.50
C VAL A 180 6.06 0.96 5.98
N ALA A 181 5.38 1.78 6.78
CA ALA A 181 5.95 2.97 7.40
C ALA A 181 5.21 3.31 8.69
N LEU A 182 5.88 4.06 9.56
CA LEU A 182 5.33 4.59 10.80
C LEU A 182 5.75 6.05 10.94
N GLU A 183 4.79 6.90 11.30
CA GLU A 183 4.99 8.30 11.59
C GLU A 183 4.35 8.64 12.94
N ARG A 184 4.99 9.52 13.71
CA ARG A 184 4.41 10.10 14.92
C ARG A 184 4.13 11.57 14.69
N ALA A 185 2.86 11.94 14.80
CA ALA A 185 2.40 13.32 14.83
C ALA A 185 1.61 13.50 16.13
N ALA A 186 2.35 13.64 17.24
CA ALA A 186 1.78 13.67 18.60
C ALA A 186 0.54 14.60 18.64
N PRO A 187 -0.59 14.16 19.22
CA PRO A 187 -0.81 12.93 20.02
C PRO A 187 -1.20 11.68 19.21
N ARG A 188 -0.90 11.62 17.92
CA ARG A 188 -1.31 10.56 16.98
C ARG A 188 -0.14 9.70 16.50
N TRP A 189 -0.42 8.43 16.26
CA TRP A 189 0.45 7.53 15.51
C TRP A 189 -0.19 7.18 14.19
N GLN A 190 0.60 7.16 13.11
CA GLN A 190 0.15 6.76 11.79
C GLN A 190 1.02 5.63 11.25
N VAL A 191 0.41 4.49 11.02
CA VAL A 191 0.99 3.36 10.31
C VAL A 191 0.47 3.39 8.88
N THR A 192 1.37 3.47 7.91
CA THR A 192 1.00 3.28 6.50
C THR A 192 0.99 1.78 6.22
N LEU A 193 -0.15 1.27 5.77
CA LEU A 193 -0.30 -0.09 5.23
C LEU A 193 -0.21 -0.04 3.71
N SER A 194 0.38 -1.05 3.08
CA SER A 194 0.39 -1.16 1.61
C SER A 194 0.34 -2.61 1.14
N ASP A 195 -0.25 -2.83 -0.02
CA ASP A 195 -0.17 -4.08 -0.79
C ASP A 195 0.89 -4.00 -1.91
N GLY A 196 1.60 -2.89 -1.99
CA GLY A 196 2.64 -2.61 -2.98
C GLY A 196 2.31 -1.46 -3.92
N LEU A 197 1.03 -1.08 -4.00
CA LEU A 197 0.56 0.04 -4.81
C LEU A 197 -0.53 0.85 -4.12
N ASN A 198 -1.52 0.16 -3.55
CA ASN A 198 -2.54 0.74 -2.73
C ASN A 198 -1.98 1.02 -1.33
N THR A 199 -2.53 2.05 -0.68
CA THR A 199 -2.12 2.47 0.66
C THR A 199 -3.33 2.73 1.54
N LEU A 200 -3.25 2.30 2.80
CA LEU A 200 -4.20 2.67 3.85
C LEU A 200 -3.46 3.36 4.98
N SER A 201 -4.10 4.30 5.65
CA SER A 201 -3.59 4.90 6.88
C SER A 201 -4.32 4.32 8.07
N LEU A 202 -3.61 3.53 8.88
CA LEU A 202 -4.07 3.05 10.18
C LEU A 202 -3.52 4.01 11.22
N VAL A 203 -4.40 4.67 11.97
CA VAL A 203 -3.95 5.74 12.86
C VAL A 203 -4.62 5.56 14.23
N THR A 204 -3.88 5.88 15.30
CA THR A 204 -4.41 5.93 16.67
C THR A 204 -4.41 7.38 17.14
N ALA A 205 -5.50 7.81 17.77
CA ALA A 205 -5.72 9.21 18.12
C ALA A 205 -6.60 9.38 19.37
N PRO A 206 -6.52 10.52 20.08
CA PRO A 206 -7.44 10.83 21.17
C PRO A 206 -8.83 11.29 20.70
N ARG A 207 -8.98 11.67 19.43
CA ARG A 207 -10.24 12.15 18.84
C ARG A 207 -10.60 11.34 17.61
N ASP A 208 -11.90 11.25 17.35
CA ASP A 208 -12.45 10.55 16.20
C ASP A 208 -12.31 11.36 14.88
N VAL A 209 -12.50 10.68 13.76
CA VAL A 209 -12.50 11.22 12.38
C VAL A 209 -13.93 11.46 11.99
N LYS A 210 -14.13 12.49 11.18
CA LYS A 210 -15.40 12.69 10.50
C LYS A 210 -15.72 11.48 9.61
N ALA A 211 -16.86 10.85 9.85
CA ALA A 211 -17.36 9.78 8.98
C ALA A 211 -17.40 10.24 7.51
N ALA A 212 -16.83 9.41 6.64
CA ALA A 212 -16.76 9.65 5.20
C ALA A 212 -16.54 8.32 4.46
N PRO A 213 -16.80 8.26 3.14
CA PRO A 213 -16.45 7.10 2.34
C PRO A 213 -14.96 6.73 2.48
N GLY A 214 -14.71 5.44 2.74
CA GLY A 214 -13.36 4.89 2.94
C GLY A 214 -12.71 5.34 4.24
N VAL A 215 -13.51 5.59 5.28
CA VAL A 215 -13.08 5.89 6.64
C VAL A 215 -13.85 4.97 7.59
N ALA A 216 -13.16 4.04 8.24
CA ALA A 216 -13.69 3.30 9.38
C ALA A 216 -13.03 3.79 10.67
N SER A 217 -13.79 3.85 11.75
CA SER A 217 -13.28 4.20 13.08
C SER A 217 -13.87 3.28 14.14
N ARG A 218 -13.11 3.07 15.21
CA ARG A 218 -13.50 2.31 16.39
C ARG A 218 -12.93 2.97 17.63
N GLN A 219 -13.80 3.26 18.58
CA GLN A 219 -13.40 3.65 19.92
C GLN A 219 -12.96 2.42 20.72
N VAL A 220 -11.82 2.52 21.40
CA VAL A 220 -11.29 1.46 22.27
C VAL A 220 -10.77 2.13 23.55
N GLY A 221 -11.52 1.99 24.64
CA GLY A 221 -11.30 2.77 25.86
C GLY A 221 -11.45 4.27 25.60
N GLY A 222 -10.47 5.06 26.03
CA GLY A 222 -10.45 6.53 25.85
C GLY A 222 -9.81 7.03 24.55
N ARG A 223 -9.56 6.15 23.56
CA ARG A 223 -8.88 6.49 22.30
C ARG A 223 -9.64 5.91 21.10
N PHE A 224 -9.27 6.40 19.92
CA PHE A 224 -9.82 5.99 18.63
C PHE A 224 -8.75 5.30 17.79
N VAL A 225 -9.16 4.28 17.06
CA VAL A 225 -8.41 3.69 15.94
C VAL A 225 -9.25 3.89 14.70
N TRP A 226 -8.66 4.52 13.69
CA TRP A 226 -9.30 4.74 12.40
C TRP A 226 -8.43 4.16 11.28
N LEU A 227 -9.09 3.66 10.24
CA LEU A 227 -8.47 3.13 9.04
C LEU A 227 -9.07 3.84 7.84
N THR A 228 -8.20 4.48 7.04
CA THR A 228 -8.63 5.27 5.90
C THR A 228 -7.96 4.81 4.62
N GLY A 229 -8.72 4.78 3.53
CA GLY A 229 -8.21 4.44 2.21
C GLY A 229 -9.30 3.97 1.25
N ASN A 230 -8.91 3.68 0.02
CA ASN A 230 -9.83 3.25 -1.03
C ASN A 230 -10.12 1.74 -0.90
N LEU A 231 -10.92 1.39 0.10
CA LEU A 231 -11.51 0.06 0.28
C LEU A 231 -12.99 0.20 0.60
N PRO A 232 -13.80 -0.84 0.31
CA PRO A 232 -15.18 -0.90 0.77
C PRO A 232 -15.29 -0.77 2.29
N GLN A 233 -16.31 -0.04 2.73
CA GLN A 233 -16.52 0.29 4.15
C GLN A 233 -16.57 -0.96 5.03
N GLU A 234 -17.22 -2.02 4.55
CA GLU A 234 -17.29 -3.30 5.25
C GLU A 234 -15.90 -3.88 5.55
N GLY A 235 -15.00 -3.88 4.55
CA GLY A 235 -13.63 -4.37 4.71
C GLY A 235 -12.83 -3.52 5.72
N LEU A 236 -13.02 -2.20 5.70
CA LEU A 236 -12.37 -1.30 6.65
C LEU A 236 -12.88 -1.51 8.09
N SER A 237 -14.19 -1.64 8.27
CA SER A 237 -14.80 -1.89 9.59
C SER A 237 -14.43 -3.27 10.13
N ALA A 238 -14.43 -4.30 9.27
CA ALA A 238 -14.05 -5.66 9.63
C ALA A 238 -12.60 -5.72 10.14
N ALA A 239 -11.68 -4.97 9.53
CA ALA A 239 -10.28 -4.88 9.95
C ALA A 239 -10.12 -4.40 11.41
N LEU A 240 -10.98 -3.47 11.84
CA LEU A 240 -10.93 -2.86 13.18
C LEU A 240 -11.78 -3.61 14.22
N SER A 241 -12.76 -4.40 13.78
CA SER A 241 -13.81 -4.99 14.63
C SER A 241 -13.30 -5.82 15.82
N GLY A 242 -12.15 -6.46 15.67
CA GLY A 242 -11.56 -7.34 16.69
C GLY A 242 -10.69 -6.62 17.72
N ILE A 243 -10.40 -5.32 17.55
CA ILE A 243 -9.45 -4.60 18.42
C ILE A 243 -10.03 -4.46 19.82
N ARG A 244 -9.25 -4.92 20.81
CA ARG A 244 -9.65 -4.97 22.22
C ARG A 244 -8.98 -3.92 23.11
N LYS A 245 -7.76 -3.52 22.76
CA LYS A 245 -6.96 -2.52 23.50
C LYS A 245 -6.03 -1.77 22.56
N ILE A 246 -5.52 -0.63 23.02
CA ILE A 246 -4.51 0.17 22.34
C ILE A 246 -3.31 0.31 23.30
N ASP A 247 -2.14 -0.19 22.88
CA ASP A 247 -0.88 -0.09 23.62
C ASP A 247 0.26 0.39 22.71
N GLU A 248 0.47 1.70 22.67
CA GLU A 248 1.38 2.34 21.72
C GLU A 248 2.87 2.19 22.08
N ALA A 249 3.20 1.56 23.22
CA ALA A 249 4.58 1.44 23.70
C ALA A 249 5.50 0.77 22.66
N ALA A 250 5.02 -0.27 21.98
CA ALA A 250 5.77 -0.99 20.95
C ALA A 250 6.02 -0.18 19.68
N LEU A 251 5.21 0.85 19.37
CA LEU A 251 5.47 1.76 18.24
C LEU A 251 6.57 2.76 18.58
N GLY A 252 6.74 3.09 19.86
CA GLY A 252 7.80 3.94 20.40
C GLY A 252 9.21 3.56 19.97
N THR A 253 9.47 2.26 19.78
CA THR A 253 10.81 1.72 19.49
C THR A 253 11.31 2.00 18.07
N PHE A 254 10.44 2.50 17.19
CA PHE A 254 10.76 2.80 15.78
C PHE A 254 11.10 4.26 15.54
N LEU A 255 10.93 5.12 16.55
CA LEU A 255 11.37 6.51 16.46
C LEU A 255 12.87 6.57 16.75
N THR A 256 13.65 7.01 15.78
CA THR A 256 15.01 7.47 16.06
C THR A 256 14.94 8.71 16.94
N ALA A 257 15.88 8.90 17.87
CA ALA A 257 15.91 9.96 18.88
C ALA A 257 16.04 11.41 18.33
N SER A 258 15.68 11.66 17.06
CA SER A 258 15.95 12.88 16.31
C SER A 258 14.76 13.84 16.21
N SER A 259 13.67 13.61 16.95
CA SER A 259 12.52 14.54 16.99
C SER A 259 12.30 15.14 18.38
N SER A 260 13.37 15.36 19.13
CA SER A 260 13.39 16.17 20.34
C SER A 260 14.05 17.50 19.98
N SER A 261 13.29 18.47 19.49
CA SER A 261 13.68 19.88 19.59
C SER A 261 12.85 20.49 20.72
N PRO A 262 13.48 21.26 21.62
CA PRO A 262 12.81 21.91 22.75
C PRO A 262 11.75 22.92 22.30
#